data_AF-A0A935IFR1-F1
#
_entry.id   AF-A0A935IFR1-F1
#
_cell.length_a   1.000
_cell.length_b   1.000
_cell.length_c   1.000
_cell.angle_alpha   90.00
_cell.angle_beta   90.00
_cell.angle_gamma   90.00
#
_symmetry.space_group_name_H-M   'P 1'
#
loop_
_entity.id
_entity.type
_entity.pdbx_description
1 polymer ?
#
loop_
_entity_poly.entity_id
_entity_poly.type
_entity_poly.pdbx_seq_one_letter_code
_entity_poly.pdbx_strand_id
1 'polypeptide(L)'
;MYEIRRAHVTNPQPEAHGKLQQEYWAVAMERALAFRDRIGESRFFDISHRRQVADPAEQIPALYEKLGWDYDEALADRIRRWQETYPKRAHPVSPGFFGLDAAEIARRYRFYSDRFSKFF
;
A
#
# COMPACT_ATOMS: atom_id res chain seq x y z
N MET A 1 -24.39 9.69 -11.59
CA MET A 1 -23.62 10.67 -12.39
C MET A 1 -22.32 10.95 -11.63
N TYR A 2 -21.23 10.25 -11.93
CA TYR A 2 -19.92 10.45 -11.29
C TYR A 2 -19.04 11.30 -12.22
N GLU A 3 -19.38 12.59 -12.33
CA GLU A 3 -18.65 13.61 -13.11
C GLU A 3 -17.53 14.28 -12.30
N ILE A 4 -16.97 13.61 -11.30
CA ILE A 4 -15.86 14.15 -10.50
C ILE A 4 -14.68 13.20 -10.64
N ARG A 5 -13.98 13.19 -11.80
CA ARG A 5 -12.52 12.93 -11.97
C ARG A 5 -12.08 13.23 -13.41
N ARG A 6 -12.19 14.48 -13.88
CA ARG A 6 -11.24 14.96 -14.91
C ARG A 6 -10.25 15.86 -14.21
N ALA A 7 -9.00 15.39 -14.09
CA ALA A 7 -7.91 16.27 -13.73
C ALA A 7 -7.76 17.27 -14.88
N HIS A 8 -8.06 18.54 -14.63
CA HIS A 8 -7.91 19.63 -15.59
C HIS A 8 -6.42 20.00 -15.74
N VAL A 9 -5.62 19.05 -16.22
CA VAL A 9 -4.20 19.28 -16.51
C VAL A 9 -4.04 19.23 -18.02
N THR A 10 -3.77 20.38 -18.63
CA THR A 10 -3.51 20.49 -20.07
C THR A 10 -2.17 19.87 -20.47
N ASN A 11 -1.29 19.63 -19.49
CA ASN A 11 0.00 18.98 -19.70
C ASN A 11 0.41 18.17 -18.44
N PRO A 12 0.14 16.86 -18.39
CA PRO A 12 0.34 16.04 -17.19
C PRO A 12 1.80 15.69 -16.88
N GLN A 13 2.78 16.13 -17.69
CA GLN A 13 4.24 15.95 -17.47
C GLN A 13 4.64 14.68 -16.68
N PRO A 14 4.24 13.47 -17.15
CA PRO A 14 4.25 12.26 -16.35
C PRO A 14 5.64 11.91 -15.80
N GLU A 15 6.71 12.23 -16.53
CA GLU A 15 8.09 12.01 -16.09
C GLU A 15 8.51 12.92 -14.93
N ALA A 16 8.16 14.21 -14.99
CA ALA A 16 8.44 15.14 -13.91
C ALA A 16 7.68 14.74 -12.64
N HIS A 17 6.41 14.34 -12.80
CA HIS A 17 5.61 13.82 -11.70
C HIS A 17 6.14 12.50 -11.15
N GLY A 18 6.61 11.59 -11.99
CA GLY A 18 7.21 10.32 -11.57
C GLY A 18 8.39 10.54 -10.61
N LYS A 19 9.34 11.39 -11.02
CA LYS A 19 10.52 11.72 -10.19
C LYS A 19 10.13 12.38 -8.87
N LEU A 20 9.20 13.34 -8.90
CA LEU A 20 8.70 14.00 -7.70
C LEU A 20 8.02 13.01 -6.74
N GLN A 21 7.17 12.13 -7.27
CA GLN A 21 6.47 11.12 -6.46
C GLN A 21 7.45 10.11 -5.86
N GLN A 22 8.44 9.65 -6.62
CA GLN A 22 9.46 8.74 -6.12
C GLN A 22 10.17 9.31 -4.89
N GLU A 23 10.63 10.57 -4.98
CA GLU A 23 11.34 11.21 -3.87
C GLU A 23 10.41 11.51 -2.70
N TYR A 24 9.22 12.04 -2.98
CA TYR A 24 8.23 12.36 -1.95
C TYR A 24 7.88 11.14 -1.09
N TRP A 25 7.56 10.01 -1.73
CA TRP A 25 7.19 8.79 -1.01
C TRP A 25 8.36 8.17 -0.27
N ALA A 26 9.56 8.22 -0.84
CA ALA A 26 10.72 7.65 -0.17
C ALA A 26 11.06 8.43 1.12
N VAL A 27 11.05 9.77 1.08
CA VAL A 27 11.22 10.62 2.27
C VAL A 27 10.09 10.40 3.28
N ALA A 28 8.84 10.31 2.82
CA ALA A 28 7.70 10.06 3.69
C ALA A 28 7.85 8.73 4.44
N MET A 29 8.28 7.67 3.75
CA MET A 29 8.47 6.35 4.34
C MET A 29 9.66 6.29 5.27
N GLU A 30 10.79 6.91 4.93
CA GLU A 30 11.94 7.03 5.85
C GLU A 30 11.54 7.72 7.15
N ARG A 31 10.79 8.82 7.06
CA ARG A 31 10.31 9.55 8.25
C ARG A 31 9.31 8.73 9.05
N ALA A 32 8.41 8.00 8.40
CA ALA A 32 7.46 7.12 9.07
C ALA A 32 8.16 5.99 9.83
N LEU A 33 9.21 5.39 9.24
CA LEU A 33 10.00 4.36 9.89
C LEU A 33 10.83 4.92 11.05
N ALA A 34 11.49 6.07 10.87
CA ALA A 34 12.22 6.71 11.96
C ALA A 34 11.31 7.08 13.13
N PHE A 35 10.08 7.53 12.85
CA PHE A 35 9.07 7.77 13.86
C PHE A 35 8.68 6.47 14.59
N ARG A 36 8.41 5.39 13.83
CA ARG A 36 8.09 4.06 14.38
C ARG A 36 9.21 3.53 15.28
N ASP A 37 10.46 3.67 14.86
CA ASP A 37 11.63 3.25 15.64
C ASP A 37 11.72 3.99 16.97
N ARG A 38 11.36 5.29 16.98
CA ARG A 38 11.37 6.11 18.18
C ARG A 38 10.25 5.77 19.17
N ILE A 39 9.05 5.42 18.70
CA ILE A 39 7.88 5.20 19.58
C ILE A 39 7.62 3.72 19.90
N GLY A 40 8.30 2.81 19.20
CA GLY A 40 8.26 1.37 19.44
C GLY A 40 7.26 0.59 18.59
N GLU A 41 7.62 -0.66 18.30
CA GLU A 41 6.88 -1.60 17.42
C GLU A 41 5.49 -1.99 17.94
N SER A 42 5.28 -1.97 19.26
CA SER A 42 4.01 -2.37 19.87
C SER A 42 2.81 -1.53 19.43
N ARG A 43 3.05 -0.33 18.88
CA ARG A 43 2.03 0.61 18.41
C ARG A 43 1.58 0.38 16.98
N PHE A 44 2.22 -0.54 16.25
CA PHE A 44 1.96 -0.76 14.83
C PHE A 44 1.46 -2.17 14.55
N PHE A 45 0.67 -2.29 13.50
CA PHE A 45 0.25 -3.54 12.88
C PHE A 45 0.39 -3.39 11.37
N ASP A 46 1.10 -4.32 10.73
CA ASP A 46 1.35 -4.27 9.29
C ASP A 46 0.40 -5.22 8.56
N ILE A 47 -0.27 -4.71 7.53
CA ILE A 47 -1.12 -5.51 6.63
C ILE A 47 -0.40 -5.64 5.30
N SER A 48 -0.06 -6.88 4.92
CA SER A 48 0.50 -7.16 3.60
C SER A 48 -0.58 -7.01 2.53
N HIS A 49 -0.37 -6.08 1.60
CA HIS A 49 -1.27 -5.90 0.46
C HIS A 49 -1.34 -7.17 -0.40
N ARG A 50 -0.23 -7.91 -0.56
CA ARG A 50 -0.18 -9.16 -1.33
C ARG A 50 -1.07 -10.24 -0.70
N ARG A 51 -0.94 -10.46 0.61
CA ARG A 51 -1.81 -11.40 1.35
C ARG A 51 -3.27 -10.96 1.32
N GLN A 52 -3.53 -9.66 1.48
CA GLN A 52 -4.88 -9.09 1.39
C GLN A 52 -5.51 -9.27 0.00
N VAL A 53 -4.73 -9.24 -1.08
CA VAL A 53 -5.23 -9.53 -2.43
C VAL A 53 -5.58 -11.02 -2.58
N ALA A 54 -4.84 -11.92 -1.92
CA ALA A 54 -5.10 -13.36 -1.95
C ALA A 54 -6.30 -13.77 -1.09
N ASP A 55 -6.39 -13.28 0.14
CA ASP A 55 -7.58 -13.36 1.00
C ASP A 55 -7.74 -12.02 1.75
N PRO A 56 -8.82 -11.24 1.48
CA PRO A 56 -9.01 -9.93 2.09
C PRO A 56 -9.33 -9.99 3.58
N ALA A 57 -9.70 -11.15 4.13
CA ALA A 57 -10.07 -11.32 5.54
C ALA A 57 -8.96 -11.98 6.39
N GLU A 58 -7.95 -12.58 5.78
CA GLU A 58 -6.96 -13.44 6.47
C GLU A 58 -6.20 -12.73 7.60
N GLN A 59 -5.88 -11.44 7.43
CA GLN A 59 -5.08 -10.67 8.41
C GLN A 59 -5.95 -9.95 9.46
N ILE A 60 -7.28 -10.01 9.34
CA ILE A 60 -8.22 -9.27 10.19
C ILE A 60 -8.31 -9.82 11.62
N PRO A 61 -8.35 -11.15 11.86
CA PRO A 61 -8.41 -11.68 13.22
C PRO A 61 -7.23 -11.21 14.09
N ALA A 62 -6.01 -11.28 13.55
CA ALA A 62 -4.80 -10.85 14.27
C ALA A 62 -4.76 -9.33 14.52
N LEU A 63 -5.33 -8.53 13.61
CA LEU A 63 -5.50 -7.09 13.82
C LEU A 63 -6.46 -6.82 14.98
N TYR A 64 -7.60 -7.52 15.00
CA TYR A 64 -8.63 -7.36 16.02
C TYR A 64 -8.14 -7.78 17.39
N GLU A 65 -7.44 -8.91 17.48
CA GLU A 65 -6.77 -9.38 18.70
C GLU A 65 -5.84 -8.29 19.26
N LYS A 66 -4.97 -7.70 18.40
CA LYS A 66 -4.07 -6.63 18.83
C LYS A 66 -4.81 -5.38 19.33
N LEU A 67 -5.94 -5.06 18.73
CA LEU A 67 -6.77 -3.90 19.11
C LEU A 67 -7.62 -4.18 20.36
N GLY A 68 -7.70 -5.44 20.82
CA GLY A 68 -8.60 -5.85 21.89
C GLY A 68 -10.07 -5.76 21.49
N TRP A 69 -10.37 -6.00 20.21
CA TRP A 69 -11.72 -5.96 19.66
C TRP A 69 -12.27 -7.36 19.42
N ASP A 70 -13.58 -7.50 19.59
CA ASP A 70 -14.27 -8.76 19.32
C ASP A 70 -14.30 -9.05 17.82
N TYR A 71 -13.94 -10.28 17.47
CA TYR A 71 -13.96 -10.79 16.10
C TYR A 71 -15.00 -11.91 15.97
N ASP A 72 -15.80 -11.86 14.90
CA ASP A 72 -16.67 -12.96 14.47
C ASP A 72 -16.36 -13.39 13.04
N GLU A 73 -16.63 -14.64 12.70
CA GLU A 73 -16.40 -15.16 11.35
C GLU A 73 -17.36 -14.52 10.33
N ALA A 74 -18.51 -14.02 10.79
CA ALA A 74 -19.46 -13.31 9.95
C ALA A 74 -18.87 -12.03 9.35
N LEU A 75 -17.92 -11.37 10.03
CA LEU A 75 -17.17 -10.22 9.52
C LEU A 75 -16.28 -10.62 8.36
N ALA A 76 -15.50 -11.70 8.50
CA ALA A 76 -14.65 -12.19 7.41
C ALA A 76 -15.47 -12.53 6.17
N ASP A 77 -16.62 -13.17 6.34
CA ASP A 77 -17.54 -13.46 5.25
C ASP A 77 -18.10 -12.20 4.57
N ARG A 78 -18.43 -11.16 5.34
CA ARG A 78 -18.85 -9.86 4.77
C ARG A 78 -17.73 -9.22 3.95
N ILE A 79 -16.49 -9.27 4.43
CA ILE A 79 -15.32 -8.72 3.74
C ILE A 79 -15.07 -9.46 2.42
N ARG A 80 -15.09 -10.80 2.44
CA ARG A 80 -14.91 -11.64 1.25
C ARG A 80 -16.00 -11.36 0.20
N ARG A 81 -17.27 -11.37 0.60
CA ARG A 81 -18.41 -11.04 -0.30
C ARG A 81 -18.31 -9.65 -0.91
N TRP A 82 -17.89 -8.64 -0.12
CA TRP A 82 -17.69 -7.30 -0.65
C TRP A 82 -16.60 -7.28 -1.72
N GLN A 83 -15.48 -7.97 -1.49
CA GLN A 83 -14.38 -8.06 -2.44
C GLN A 83 -14.75 -8.83 -3.72
N GLU A 84 -15.62 -9.83 -3.63
CA GLU A 84 -16.20 -10.53 -4.80
C GLU A 84 -17.10 -9.60 -5.64
N THR A 85 -17.84 -8.72 -4.97
CA THR A 85 -18.71 -7.73 -5.64
C THR A 85 -17.89 -6.63 -6.32
N TYR A 86 -16.74 -6.28 -5.74
CA TYR A 86 -15.83 -5.23 -6.22
C TYR A 86 -14.40 -5.76 -6.44
N PRO A 87 -14.19 -6.66 -7.43
CA PRO A 87 -12.91 -7.32 -7.62
C PRO A 87 -11.80 -6.31 -7.93
N LYS A 88 -10.67 -6.44 -7.23
CA LYS A 88 -9.45 -5.67 -7.55
C LYS A 88 -8.98 -6.04 -8.96
N ARG A 89 -8.65 -5.03 -9.77
CA ARG A 89 -8.09 -5.22 -11.11
C ARG A 89 -6.64 -4.78 -11.11
N ALA A 90 -5.80 -5.55 -11.81
CA ALA A 90 -4.44 -5.13 -12.10
C ALA A 90 -4.48 -4.02 -13.17
N HIS A 91 -3.76 -2.94 -12.92
CA HIS A 91 -3.55 -1.88 -13.89
C HIS A 91 -2.06 -1.84 -14.21
N PRO A 92 -1.60 -2.60 -15.22
CA PRO A 92 -0.18 -2.63 -15.57
C PRO A 92 0.20 -1.26 -16.13
N VAL A 93 1.09 -0.56 -15.41
CA VAL A 93 1.71 0.68 -15.89
C VAL A 93 3.21 0.52 -15.76
N SER A 94 3.93 0.76 -16.86
CA SER A 94 5.39 0.68 -16.88
C SER A 94 6.00 1.87 -16.12
N PRO A 95 6.99 1.66 -15.23
CA PRO A 95 7.74 2.75 -14.62
C PRO A 95 8.34 3.72 -15.65
N GLY A 96 8.73 3.21 -16.83
CA GLY A 96 9.30 4.02 -17.91
C GLY A 96 8.34 5.09 -18.44
N PHE A 97 7.02 4.88 -18.36
CA PHE A 97 6.03 5.92 -18.71
C PHE A 97 6.14 7.17 -17.83
N PHE A 98 6.63 6.99 -16.60
CA PHE A 98 6.87 8.06 -15.64
C PHE A 98 8.36 8.45 -15.54
N GLY A 99 9.18 8.06 -16.52
CA GLY A 99 10.61 8.38 -16.51
C GLY A 99 11.38 7.74 -15.35
N LEU A 100 10.88 6.61 -14.83
CA LEU A 100 11.47 5.85 -13.74
C LEU A 100 12.05 4.52 -14.23
N ASP A 101 13.10 4.06 -13.55
CA ASP A 101 13.70 2.74 -13.75
C ASP A 101 13.31 1.78 -12.62
N ALA A 102 12.89 0.56 -12.97
CA ALA A 102 12.43 -0.41 -11.98
C ALA A 102 13.55 -0.87 -11.03
N ALA A 103 14.78 -1.01 -11.54
CA ALA A 103 15.91 -1.38 -10.70
C ALA A 103 16.27 -0.23 -9.75
N GLU A 104 16.25 1.02 -10.22
CA GLU A 104 16.44 2.20 -9.37
C GLU A 104 15.38 2.30 -8.27
N ILE A 105 14.10 2.11 -8.58
CA ILE A 105 13.02 2.05 -7.59
C ILE A 105 13.33 0.97 -6.54
N ALA A 106 13.64 -0.26 -6.99
CA ALA A 106 13.96 -1.35 -6.08
C ALA A 106 15.14 -1.00 -5.17
N ARG A 107 16.21 -0.38 -5.70
CA ARG A 107 17.36 0.08 -4.91
C ARG A 107 16.97 1.17 -3.91
N ARG A 108 16.17 2.15 -4.33
CA ARG A 108 15.76 3.30 -3.51
C ARG A 108 14.92 2.88 -2.30
N TYR A 109 14.11 1.84 -2.45
CA TYR A 109 13.18 1.35 -1.43
C TYR A 109 13.70 0.16 -0.61
N ARG A 110 14.97 -0.26 -0.78
CA ARG A 110 15.55 -1.38 -0.01
C ARG A 110 15.42 -1.23 1.51
N PHE A 111 15.59 -0.01 2.02
CA PHE A 111 15.44 0.28 3.45
C PHE A 111 14.06 -0.15 4.00
N TYR A 112 13.03 -0.12 3.15
CA TYR A 112 11.68 -0.55 3.48
C TYR A 112 11.47 -2.03 3.14
N SER A 113 11.79 -2.46 1.91
CA SER A 113 11.53 -3.84 1.49
C SER A 113 12.27 -4.86 2.34
N ASP A 114 13.51 -4.58 2.73
CA ASP A 114 14.32 -5.50 3.54
C ASP A 114 13.72 -5.64 4.95
N ARG A 115 13.28 -4.52 5.55
CA ARG A 115 12.61 -4.49 6.86
C ARG A 115 11.32 -5.31 6.88
N PHE A 116 10.55 -5.29 5.80
CA PHE A 116 9.27 -5.96 5.69
C PHE A 116 9.33 -7.26 4.87
N SER A 117 10.53 -7.78 4.60
CA SER A 117 10.79 -9.00 3.79
C SER A 117 9.91 -10.20 4.17
N LYS A 118 9.61 -10.38 5.46
CA LYS A 118 8.72 -11.44 5.98
C LYS A 118 7.25 -11.36 5.52
N PHE A 119 6.84 -10.23 4.93
CA PHE A 119 5.48 -9.99 4.45
C PHE A 119 5.33 -10.15 2.92
N PHE A 120 6.44 -10.43 2.23
CA PHE A 120 6.50 -10.66 0.77
C PHE A 120 6.36 -12.15 0.43
#